data_AF-A0A7C8ZRC8-F1
#
_entry.id   AF-A0A7C8ZRC8-F1
#
_cell.length_a   1.000
_cell.length_b   1.000
_cell.length_c   1.000
_cell.angle_alpha   90.00
_cell.angle_beta   90.00
_cell.angle_gamma   90.00
#
_symmetry.space_group_name_H-M   'P 1'
#
loop_
_entity.id
_entity.type
_entity.pdbx_description
1 polymer ?
#
loop_
_entity_poly.entity_id
_entity_poly.type
_entity_poly.pdbx_seq_one_letter_code
_entity_poly.pdbx_strand_id
1 'polypeptide(L)'
;SILNLYKPFSLPPLFSHLDDSSQFPPLPKTHSLSVSLSTYTKHQNSLFRRQRKKMDTRIGSLDTCRPASNDICCNGTNGNVSTLQTSSSHCAAPFTPADATLGRHLAKRLVQVGVTDVFSVPGDFNLTLLDHLIDEPELNLVGCCNELNAGYAADGCARSRGVGACVVTFTVGGLSVLNAIAGAYSENLPVICIVGGPNSNDYGTNRVLHHTIGLPDFSQELRCFQTVTCFQAVVNNLDDAHELIDTAISTALKESKPVYISISCNLPAIPHPTFSSEPV
;
A
#
# COMPACT_ATOMS: atom_id res chain seq x y z
N SER A 1 -36.90 -38.78 -23.28
CA SER A 1 -35.49 -38.40 -23.45
C SER A 1 -34.91 -37.92 -22.14
N ILE A 2 -33.98 -38.71 -21.62
CA ILE A 2 -32.86 -38.38 -20.72
C ILE A 2 -33.19 -37.65 -19.40
N LEU A 3 -33.55 -38.44 -18.39
CA LEU A 3 -33.35 -38.18 -16.97
C LEU A 3 -32.68 -39.42 -16.37
N ASN A 4 -31.35 -39.41 -16.24
CA ASN A 4 -30.56 -40.26 -15.32
C ASN A 4 -29.06 -40.13 -15.65
N LEU A 5 -28.32 -39.34 -14.87
CA LEU A 5 -26.86 -39.45 -14.76
C LEU A 5 -26.38 -38.74 -13.49
N TYR A 6 -26.56 -39.41 -12.35
CA TYR A 6 -25.73 -39.22 -11.18
C TYR A 6 -25.35 -40.62 -10.68
N LYS A 7 -24.15 -41.07 -11.03
CA LYS A 7 -23.47 -42.20 -10.38
C LYS A 7 -22.46 -41.61 -9.40
N PRO A 8 -22.47 -41.97 -8.11
CA PRO A 8 -21.38 -41.62 -7.21
C PRO A 8 -20.14 -42.47 -7.56
N PHE A 9 -19.00 -41.80 -7.70
CA PHE A 9 -17.69 -42.42 -7.89
C PHE A 9 -17.25 -43.04 -6.55
N SER A 10 -16.97 -44.35 -6.54
CA SER A 10 -16.46 -45.07 -5.37
C SER A 10 -14.93 -45.02 -5.36
N LEU A 11 -14.33 -44.47 -4.31
CA LEU A 11 -12.88 -44.55 -4.06
C LEU A 11 -12.56 -45.87 -3.32
N PRO A 12 -11.44 -46.55 -3.63
CA PRO A 12 -11.04 -47.77 -2.93
C PRO A 12 -10.50 -47.45 -1.52
N PRO A 13 -10.66 -48.35 -0.54
CA PRO A 13 -10.10 -48.15 0.79
C PRO A 13 -8.61 -48.46 0.76
N LEU A 14 -7.79 -47.45 1.05
CA LEU A 14 -6.36 -47.58 1.31
C LEU A 14 -6.14 -47.02 2.72
N PHE A 15 -6.37 -47.83 3.74
CA PHE A 15 -5.78 -47.72 5.09
C PHE A 15 -6.38 -48.85 5.96
N SER A 16 -5.76 -50.02 5.90
CA SER A 16 -5.92 -51.04 6.92
C SER A 16 -4.54 -51.57 7.28
N HIS A 17 -3.90 -50.90 8.23
CA HIS A 17 -2.84 -51.38 9.12
C HIS A 17 -2.15 -50.14 9.70
N LEU A 18 -2.39 -49.88 10.98
CA LEU A 18 -1.48 -49.27 11.95
C LEU A 18 -2.26 -49.16 13.27
N ASP A 19 -2.50 -50.32 13.86
CA ASP A 19 -2.86 -50.44 15.27
C ASP A 19 -1.59 -50.93 15.98
N ASP A 20 -0.74 -50.00 16.40
CA ASP A 20 0.33 -50.27 17.36
C ASP A 20 0.61 -49.02 18.19
N SER A 21 -0.17 -48.87 19.26
CA SER A 21 -0.03 -47.82 20.25
C SER A 21 1.00 -48.22 21.31
N SER A 22 2.27 -48.33 20.92
CA SER A 22 3.33 -48.69 21.89
C SER A 22 4.73 -48.09 21.68
N GLN A 23 4.92 -47.09 20.80
CA GLN A 23 6.24 -46.45 20.63
C GLN A 23 6.19 -44.93 20.41
N PHE A 24 5.89 -44.15 21.44
CA PHE A 24 6.33 -42.75 21.51
C PHE A 24 6.65 -42.36 22.98
N PRO A 25 7.80 -41.72 23.27
CA PRO A 25 8.08 -41.22 24.62
C PRO A 25 7.17 -40.01 24.94
N PRO A 26 6.81 -39.79 26.23
CA PRO A 26 5.86 -38.73 26.59
C PRO A 26 6.46 -37.33 26.42
N LEU A 27 5.68 -36.43 25.81
CA LEU A 27 5.97 -35.00 25.71
C LEU A 27 6.02 -34.35 27.12
N PRO A 28 6.94 -33.41 27.38
CA PRO A 28 7.00 -32.72 28.66
C PRO A 28 5.80 -31.78 28.83
N LYS A 29 5.23 -31.78 30.04
CA LYS A 29 4.11 -30.90 30.43
C LYS A 29 4.53 -29.43 30.33
N THR A 30 3.93 -28.68 29.42
CA THR A 30 4.12 -27.23 29.35
C THR A 30 3.26 -26.52 30.39
N HIS A 31 3.90 -25.68 31.20
CA HIS A 31 3.24 -24.75 32.09
C HIS A 31 2.39 -23.75 31.28
N SER A 32 1.14 -23.58 31.69
CA SER A 32 0.27 -22.49 31.28
C SER A 32 0.97 -21.14 31.48
N LEU A 33 1.34 -20.48 30.39
CA LEU A 33 1.72 -19.07 30.37
C LEU A 33 0.57 -18.28 29.74
N SER A 34 -0.40 -17.91 30.57
CA SER A 34 -1.35 -16.85 30.24
C SER A 34 -0.64 -15.50 30.34
N VAL A 35 0.16 -15.15 29.33
CA VAL A 35 0.63 -13.77 29.19
C VAL A 35 -0.57 -12.95 28.74
N SER A 36 -1.22 -12.29 29.71
CA SER A 36 -2.37 -11.44 29.48
C SER A 36 -2.05 -10.35 28.45
N LEU A 37 -2.83 -10.33 27.37
CA LEU A 37 -2.86 -9.33 26.29
C LEU A 37 -2.83 -7.87 26.82
N SER A 38 -3.29 -7.66 28.06
CA SER A 38 -3.30 -6.37 28.77
C SER A 38 -1.92 -5.74 28.98
N THR A 39 -0.88 -6.54 29.22
CA THR A 39 0.46 -6.01 29.56
C THR A 39 1.19 -5.48 28.32
N TYR A 40 0.96 -6.09 27.15
CA TYR A 40 1.52 -5.65 25.89
C TYR A 40 0.94 -4.30 25.45
N THR A 41 -0.39 -4.12 25.58
CA THR A 41 -1.08 -2.87 25.26
C THR A 41 -0.66 -1.70 26.16
N LYS A 42 -0.37 -1.95 27.44
CA LYS A 42 0.09 -0.90 28.37
C LYS A 42 1.50 -0.39 28.05
N HIS A 43 2.38 -1.26 27.58
CA HIS A 43 3.74 -0.86 27.21
C HIS A 43 3.78 -0.04 25.92
N GLN A 44 2.92 -0.38 24.95
CA GLN A 44 2.75 0.34 23.68
C GLN A 44 2.18 1.76 23.87
N ASN A 45 1.19 1.93 24.76
CA ASN A 45 0.65 3.27 25.08
C ASN A 45 1.67 4.19 25.79
N SER A 46 2.62 3.61 26.54
CA SER A 46 3.71 4.36 27.19
C SER A 46 4.72 4.90 26.17
N LEU A 47 5.05 4.10 25.14
CA LEU A 47 5.94 4.50 24.06
C LEU A 47 5.29 5.57 23.16
N PHE A 48 3.99 5.43 22.85
CA PHE A 48 3.23 6.42 22.10
C PHE A 48 3.15 7.79 22.82
N ARG A 49 2.94 7.80 24.14
CA ARG A 49 2.98 9.04 24.95
C ARG A 49 4.35 9.70 25.00
N ARG A 50 5.45 8.93 24.91
CA ARG A 50 6.82 9.46 24.87
C ARG A 50 7.15 10.10 23.53
N GLN A 51 6.64 9.57 22.42
CA GLN A 51 6.83 10.19 21.10
C GLN A 51 6.01 11.48 20.94
N ARG A 52 4.76 11.51 21.44
CA ARG A 52 3.92 12.73 21.43
C ARG A 52 4.54 13.90 22.20
N LYS A 53 5.09 13.63 23.40
CA LYS A 53 5.79 14.64 24.21
C LYS A 53 7.03 15.23 23.54
N LYS A 54 7.69 14.49 22.64
CA LYS A 54 8.89 14.94 21.92
C LYS A 54 8.56 15.89 20.76
N MET A 55 7.30 15.90 20.32
CA MET A 55 6.78 16.72 19.22
C MET A 55 6.27 18.08 19.73
N ASP A 56 5.67 18.10 20.94
CA ASP A 56 5.16 19.32 21.57
C ASP A 56 6.25 20.29 22.08
N THR A 57 7.53 19.91 22.08
CA THR A 57 8.64 20.75 22.59
C THR A 57 9.29 21.67 21.54
N ARG A 58 8.75 21.76 20.32
CA ARG A 58 9.31 22.59 19.24
C ARG A 58 8.47 23.79 18.81
N ILE A 59 7.41 24.15 19.55
CA ILE A 59 6.65 25.37 19.28
C ILE A 59 6.88 26.35 20.42
N GLY A 60 7.77 27.31 20.18
CA GLY A 60 8.11 28.38 21.11
C GLY A 60 8.52 29.66 20.39
N SER A 61 7.53 30.56 20.28
CA SER A 61 7.60 32.03 20.33
C SER A 61 8.03 32.86 19.10
N LEU A 62 7.47 34.09 19.10
CA LEU A 62 7.58 35.26 18.21
C LEU A 62 6.54 35.32 17.07
N ASP A 63 5.77 36.39 16.84
CA ASP A 63 5.41 37.56 17.63
C ASP A 63 4.19 38.21 16.96
N THR A 64 3.31 38.80 17.75
CA THR A 64 2.10 39.51 17.31
C THR A 64 2.44 40.82 16.61
N CYS A 65 1.91 41.05 15.39
CA CYS A 65 1.80 42.39 14.80
C CYS A 65 0.33 42.75 14.58
N ARG A 66 -0.04 43.87 15.20
CA ARG A 66 -1.36 44.50 15.31
C ARG A 66 -1.60 45.39 14.07
N PRO A 67 -2.84 45.53 13.55
CA PRO A 67 -3.09 46.42 12.42
C PRO A 67 -3.18 47.88 12.89
N ALA A 68 -2.56 48.80 12.16
CA ALA A 68 -2.79 50.23 12.29
C ALA A 68 -3.68 50.69 11.14
N SER A 69 -4.86 51.20 11.48
CA SER A 69 -5.75 51.92 10.57
C SER A 69 -5.50 53.41 10.61
N ASN A 70 -5.76 54.05 9.46
CA ASN A 70 -6.02 55.46 9.15
C ASN A 70 -4.91 56.15 8.34
N ASP A 71 -5.20 56.47 7.07
CA ASP A 71 -5.60 57.85 6.72
C ASP A 71 -6.28 57.96 5.35
N ILE A 72 -7.17 58.94 5.29
CA ILE A 72 -8.09 59.34 4.23
C ILE A 72 -7.41 60.31 3.26
N CYS A 73 -7.64 60.18 1.94
CA CYS A 73 -7.91 61.34 1.08
C CYS A 73 -8.64 60.95 -0.21
N CYS A 74 -9.54 61.84 -0.64
CA CYS A 74 -10.60 61.62 -1.61
C CYS A 74 -10.27 62.14 -3.03
N ASN A 75 -11.00 61.56 -4.00
CA ASN A 75 -11.47 62.07 -5.30
C ASN A 75 -10.51 62.43 -6.46
N GLY A 76 -10.78 61.80 -7.61
CA GLY A 76 -10.43 62.25 -8.95
C GLY A 76 -11.08 61.35 -10.02
N THR A 77 -12.13 61.85 -10.66
CA THR A 77 -12.96 61.26 -11.72
C THR A 77 -12.18 60.92 -13.00
N ASN A 78 -12.50 59.80 -13.65
CA ASN A 78 -13.00 59.72 -15.04
C ASN A 78 -13.19 58.26 -15.49
N GLY A 79 -14.34 58.01 -16.12
CA GLY A 79 -14.81 56.67 -16.48
C GLY A 79 -14.08 56.05 -17.66
N ASN A 80 -14.08 54.72 -17.66
CA ASN A 80 -14.29 53.90 -18.85
C ASN A 80 -14.85 52.54 -18.41
N VAL A 81 -16.02 52.21 -18.96
CA VAL A 81 -16.67 50.91 -18.84
C VAL A 81 -15.93 49.93 -19.74
N SER A 82 -15.47 48.80 -19.20
CA SER A 82 -15.00 47.68 -19.99
C SER A 82 -15.40 46.36 -19.34
N THR A 83 -16.29 45.69 -20.08
CA THR A 83 -16.80 44.32 -20.10
C THR A 83 -16.19 43.29 -19.13
N LEU A 84 -17.09 42.63 -18.38
CA LEU A 84 -16.85 41.39 -17.63
C LEU A 84 -16.29 40.29 -18.56
N GLN A 85 -15.04 39.89 -18.34
CA GLN A 85 -14.54 38.57 -18.74
C GLN A 85 -14.47 37.67 -17.51
N THR A 86 -15.53 36.88 -17.33
CA THR A 86 -15.49 35.63 -16.56
C THR A 86 -14.63 34.63 -17.31
N SER A 87 -13.39 34.47 -16.88
CA SER A 87 -12.55 33.32 -17.20
C SER A 87 -11.57 33.08 -16.06
N SER A 88 -12.04 32.42 -15.00
CA SER A 88 -11.15 31.73 -14.06
C SER A 88 -10.68 30.44 -14.71
N SER A 89 -9.75 30.56 -15.66
CA SER A 89 -8.89 29.45 -16.03
C SER A 89 -7.97 29.21 -14.84
N HIS A 90 -8.17 28.11 -14.11
CA HIS A 90 -7.15 27.60 -13.22
C HIS A 90 -5.92 27.28 -14.09
N CYS A 91 -4.91 28.15 -14.06
CA CYS A 91 -3.60 27.82 -14.58
C CYS A 91 -3.00 26.74 -13.68
N ALA A 92 -3.08 25.49 -14.12
CA ALA A 92 -2.23 24.44 -13.60
C ALA A 92 -0.77 24.90 -13.78
N ALA A 93 0.01 24.84 -12.70
CA ALA A 93 1.44 25.11 -12.77
C ALA A 93 2.09 24.20 -13.83
N PRO A 94 3.09 24.66 -14.58
CA PRO A 94 3.75 23.83 -15.59
C PRO A 94 4.38 22.61 -14.91
N PHE A 95 3.89 21.42 -15.28
CA PHE A 95 4.46 20.14 -14.84
C PHE A 95 5.93 20.07 -15.26
N THR A 96 6.83 19.99 -14.30
CA THR A 96 8.25 19.76 -14.55
C THR A 96 8.47 18.28 -14.89
N PRO A 97 9.30 17.93 -15.89
CA PRO A 97 9.62 16.54 -16.20
C PRO A 97 10.15 15.73 -15.00
N ALA A 98 10.74 16.41 -14.01
CA ALA A 98 11.18 15.82 -12.75
C ALA A 98 10.03 15.30 -11.86
N ASP A 99 8.80 15.79 -12.06
CA ASP A 99 7.60 15.35 -11.31
C ASP A 99 6.88 14.17 -11.96
N ALA A 100 7.21 13.82 -13.21
CA ALA A 100 6.56 12.76 -13.98
C ALA A 100 7.23 11.40 -13.74
N THR A 101 7.37 11.00 -12.47
CA THR A 101 7.94 9.70 -12.09
C THR A 101 6.85 8.70 -11.69
N LEU A 102 7.17 7.41 -11.79
CA LEU A 102 6.28 6.32 -11.40
C LEU A 102 5.86 6.41 -9.92
N GLY A 103 6.81 6.70 -9.03
CA GLY A 103 6.54 6.82 -7.59
C GLY A 103 5.55 7.94 -7.28
N ARG A 104 5.71 9.10 -7.91
CA ARG A 104 4.82 10.26 -7.74
C ARG A 104 3.45 10.03 -8.37
N HIS A 105 3.39 9.33 -9.51
CA HIS A 105 2.13 8.92 -10.11
C HIS A 105 1.34 7.99 -9.16
N LEU A 106 1.98 6.95 -8.60
CA LEU A 106 1.33 6.07 -7.63
C LEU A 106 0.84 6.84 -6.39
N ALA A 107 1.68 7.72 -5.84
CA ALA A 107 1.33 8.54 -4.68
C ALA A 107 0.05 9.36 -4.94
N LYS A 108 0.00 10.06 -6.08
CA LYS A 108 -1.18 10.84 -6.49
C LYS A 108 -2.42 9.97 -6.69
N ARG A 109 -2.29 8.78 -7.28
CA ARG A 109 -3.43 7.85 -7.42
C ARG A 109 -3.98 7.43 -6.07
N LEU A 110 -3.12 7.11 -5.11
CA LEU A 110 -3.53 6.75 -3.75
C LEU A 110 -4.33 7.90 -3.10
N VAL A 111 -3.84 9.14 -3.20
CA VAL A 111 -4.55 10.33 -2.71
C VAL A 111 -5.92 10.48 -3.39
N GLN A 112 -5.96 10.39 -4.72
CA GLN A 112 -7.20 10.55 -5.51
C GLN A 112 -8.27 9.54 -5.13
N VAL A 113 -7.89 8.31 -4.75
CA VAL A 113 -8.85 7.29 -4.31
C VAL A 113 -9.20 7.36 -2.82
N GLY A 114 -8.67 8.36 -2.10
CA GLY A 114 -9.00 8.63 -0.70
C GLY A 114 -8.08 7.97 0.32
N VAL A 115 -6.93 7.42 -0.10
CA VAL A 115 -5.91 6.95 0.84
C VAL A 115 -5.24 8.16 1.49
N THR A 116 -5.16 8.13 2.81
CA THR A 116 -4.53 9.18 3.64
C THR A 116 -3.36 8.65 4.45
N ASP A 117 -3.41 7.39 4.89
CA ASP A 117 -2.27 6.70 5.51
C ASP A 117 -1.86 5.49 4.66
N VAL A 118 -0.56 5.35 4.45
CA VAL A 118 0.05 4.17 3.83
C VAL A 118 0.88 3.44 4.88
N PHE A 119 0.52 2.21 5.20
CA PHE A 119 1.23 1.42 6.21
C PHE A 119 2.43 0.70 5.60
N SER A 120 3.62 0.89 6.14
CA SER A 120 4.83 0.37 5.50
C SER A 120 5.77 -0.37 6.43
N VAL A 121 6.51 -1.30 5.81
CA VAL A 121 7.73 -1.89 6.37
C VAL A 121 8.84 -1.71 5.33
N PRO A 122 9.85 -0.87 5.61
CA PRO A 122 10.94 -0.62 4.68
C PRO A 122 11.79 -1.86 4.40
N GLY A 123 12.16 -2.04 3.14
CA GLY A 123 13.16 -2.99 2.68
C GLY A 123 13.81 -2.49 1.40
N ASP A 124 15.00 -2.97 1.08
CA ASP A 124 15.80 -2.45 -0.05
C ASP A 124 15.09 -2.45 -1.42
N PHE A 125 14.16 -3.37 -1.67
CA PHE A 125 13.34 -3.36 -2.89
C PHE A 125 12.27 -2.27 -2.95
N ASN A 126 11.92 -1.60 -1.84
CA ASN A 126 10.89 -0.56 -1.81
C ASN A 126 11.38 0.84 -1.39
N LEU A 127 12.64 1.02 -0.98
CA LEU A 127 13.12 2.30 -0.43
C LEU A 127 12.89 3.49 -1.37
N THR A 128 13.28 3.39 -2.64
CA THR A 128 13.08 4.47 -3.63
C THR A 128 11.60 4.81 -3.81
N LEU A 129 10.72 3.81 -3.72
CA LEU A 129 9.28 4.04 -3.80
C LEU A 129 8.78 4.77 -2.54
N LEU A 130 9.25 4.36 -1.36
CA LEU A 130 8.88 5.00 -0.10
C LEU A 130 9.28 6.47 -0.05
N ASP A 131 10.45 6.84 -0.59
CA ASP A 131 10.87 8.24 -0.70
C ASP A 131 9.82 9.08 -1.44
N HIS A 132 9.32 8.60 -2.58
CA HIS A 132 8.26 9.28 -3.33
C HIS A 132 6.91 9.34 -2.62
N LEU A 133 6.58 8.33 -1.81
CA LEU A 133 5.36 8.33 -1.00
C LEU A 133 5.47 9.30 0.19
N ILE A 134 6.67 9.49 0.75
CA ILE A 134 6.94 10.46 1.81
C ILE A 134 6.88 11.89 1.27
N ASP A 135 7.33 12.11 0.03
CA ASP A 135 7.33 13.41 -0.63
C ASP A 135 5.92 13.90 -1.03
N GLU A 136 4.90 13.04 -0.99
CA GLU A 136 3.52 13.41 -1.28
C GLU A 136 2.82 13.94 -0.02
N PRO A 137 2.55 15.26 0.09
CA PRO A 137 2.13 15.90 1.34
C PRO A 137 0.74 15.45 1.85
N GLU A 138 -0.10 14.90 0.97
CA GLU A 138 -1.43 14.39 1.33
C GLU A 138 -1.41 12.94 1.82
N LEU A 139 -0.26 12.26 1.74
CA LEU A 139 -0.05 10.93 2.30
C LEU A 139 0.76 11.00 3.59
N ASN A 140 0.33 10.20 4.56
CA ASN A 140 1.08 9.94 5.77
C ASN A 140 1.64 8.51 5.73
N LEU A 141 2.97 8.38 5.65
CA LEU A 141 3.61 7.07 5.70
C LEU A 141 3.75 6.59 7.16
N VAL A 142 3.02 5.52 7.50
CA VAL A 142 2.98 4.96 8.86
C VAL A 142 3.83 3.69 8.94
N GLY A 143 4.98 3.78 9.61
CA GLY A 143 5.85 2.63 9.85
C GLY A 143 5.21 1.60 10.80
N CYS A 144 5.28 0.33 10.43
CA CYS A 144 4.74 -0.79 11.19
C CYS A 144 5.85 -1.72 11.72
N CYS A 145 5.57 -2.47 12.80
CA CYS A 145 6.56 -3.38 13.40
C CYS A 145 6.88 -4.60 12.53
N ASN A 146 5.91 -5.04 11.73
CA ASN A 146 6.02 -6.14 10.77
C ASN A 146 4.91 -6.01 9.72
N GLU A 147 5.03 -6.80 8.67
CA GLU A 147 4.21 -6.74 7.46
C GLU A 147 2.79 -7.26 7.68
N LEU A 148 2.63 -8.26 8.56
CA LEU A 148 1.31 -8.74 8.97
C LEU A 148 0.50 -7.61 9.63
N ASN A 149 1.12 -6.86 10.52
CA ASN A 149 0.50 -5.73 11.20
C ASN A 149 0.24 -4.57 10.23
N ALA A 150 1.14 -4.33 9.26
CA ALA A 150 0.92 -3.33 8.22
C ALA A 150 -0.33 -3.66 7.38
N GLY A 151 -0.49 -4.92 6.97
CA GLY A 151 -1.67 -5.38 6.25
C GLY A 151 -2.96 -5.24 7.06
N TYR A 152 -2.97 -5.62 8.33
CA TYR A 152 -4.17 -5.46 9.17
C TYR A 152 -4.47 -4.00 9.53
N ALA A 153 -3.46 -3.14 9.60
CA ALA A 153 -3.67 -1.71 9.73
C ALA A 153 -4.35 -1.14 8.48
N ALA A 154 -3.92 -1.56 7.28
CA ALA A 154 -4.59 -1.22 6.03
C ALA A 154 -6.03 -1.77 5.96
N ASP A 155 -6.27 -3.00 6.40
CA ASP A 155 -7.63 -3.59 6.54
C ASP A 155 -8.54 -2.71 7.41
N GLY A 156 -8.07 -2.33 8.61
CA GLY A 156 -8.82 -1.45 9.51
C GLY A 156 -9.12 -0.08 8.90
N CYS A 157 -8.20 0.45 8.09
CA CYS A 157 -8.42 1.69 7.34
C CYS A 157 -9.42 1.51 6.20
N ALA A 158 -9.42 0.39 5.49
CA ALA A 158 -10.44 0.09 4.49
C ALA A 158 -11.84 0.02 5.12
N ARG A 159 -11.97 -0.57 6.32
CA ARG A 159 -13.26 -0.60 7.05
C ARG A 159 -13.76 0.78 7.47
N SER A 160 -12.85 1.68 7.86
CA SER A 160 -13.21 2.98 8.45
C SER A 160 -13.30 4.11 7.42
N ARG A 161 -12.54 4.02 6.32
CA ARG A 161 -12.41 5.08 5.30
C ARG A 161 -12.77 4.62 3.89
N GLY A 162 -13.09 3.35 3.71
CA GLY A 162 -13.49 2.79 2.41
C GLY A 162 -12.33 2.26 1.58
N VAL A 163 -11.07 2.64 1.84
CA VAL A 163 -9.87 2.10 1.17
C VAL A 163 -8.68 2.05 2.13
N GLY A 164 -7.83 1.03 1.97
CA GLY A 164 -6.59 0.87 2.72
C GLY A 164 -5.41 0.62 1.79
N ALA A 165 -4.21 1.02 2.19
CA ALA A 165 -2.99 0.75 1.43
C ALA A 165 -1.84 0.34 2.35
N CYS A 166 -1.04 -0.63 1.90
CA CYS A 166 0.21 -1.01 2.56
C CYS A 166 1.33 -1.24 1.56
N VAL A 167 2.57 -0.99 1.99
CA VAL A 167 3.79 -1.15 1.18
C VAL A 167 4.79 -2.04 1.92
N VAL A 168 5.19 -3.15 1.32
CA VAL A 168 6.16 -4.10 1.91
C VAL A 168 7.25 -4.47 0.90
N THR A 169 8.29 -5.17 1.36
CA THR A 169 9.40 -5.60 0.48
C THR A 169 9.14 -6.98 -0.14
N PHE A 170 9.88 -7.29 -1.20
CA PHE A 170 9.74 -8.52 -1.97
C PHE A 170 9.91 -9.79 -1.14
N THR A 171 9.07 -10.77 -1.42
CA THR A 171 9.04 -12.14 -0.89
C THR A 171 8.92 -12.26 0.63
N VAL A 172 9.92 -11.84 1.42
CA VAL A 172 9.83 -11.95 2.88
C VAL A 172 8.70 -11.09 3.45
N GLY A 173 8.52 -9.90 2.88
CA GLY A 173 7.45 -8.99 3.30
C GLY A 173 6.11 -9.37 2.68
N GLY A 174 6.07 -9.63 1.37
CA GLY A 174 4.84 -10.01 0.68
C GLY A 174 4.23 -11.33 1.17
N LEU A 175 5.04 -12.35 1.46
CA LEU A 175 4.51 -13.59 2.04
C LEU A 175 4.01 -13.40 3.49
N SER A 176 4.59 -12.46 4.24
CA SER A 176 4.10 -12.14 5.60
C SER A 176 2.80 -11.34 5.58
N VAL A 177 2.61 -10.41 4.64
CA VAL A 177 1.37 -9.61 4.53
C VAL A 177 0.21 -10.43 3.95
N LEU A 178 0.49 -11.51 3.23
CA LEU A 178 -0.48 -12.35 2.52
C LEU A 178 -1.69 -12.75 3.37
N ASN A 179 -1.49 -13.08 4.64
CA ASN A 179 -2.57 -13.45 5.55
C ASN A 179 -3.56 -12.31 5.78
N ALA A 180 -3.08 -11.08 5.95
CA ALA A 180 -3.95 -9.91 6.08
C ALA A 180 -4.71 -9.62 4.79
N ILE A 181 -4.08 -9.82 3.63
CA ILE A 181 -4.71 -9.64 2.32
C ILE A 181 -5.81 -10.68 2.07
N ALA A 182 -5.59 -11.95 2.45
CA ALA A 182 -6.62 -12.98 2.43
C ALA A 182 -7.81 -12.65 3.35
N GLY A 183 -7.53 -12.02 4.50
CA GLY A 183 -8.55 -11.47 5.39
C GLY A 183 -9.38 -10.37 4.71
N ALA A 184 -8.71 -9.36 4.15
CA ALA A 184 -9.36 -8.28 3.39
C ALA A 184 -10.21 -8.81 2.22
N TYR A 185 -9.74 -9.85 1.53
CA TYR A 185 -10.49 -10.49 0.46
C TYR A 185 -11.78 -11.14 0.98
N SER A 186 -11.72 -11.83 2.12
CA SER A 186 -12.87 -12.49 2.73
C SER A 186 -13.92 -11.48 3.22
N GLU A 187 -13.47 -10.29 3.59
CA GLU A 187 -14.28 -9.22 4.18
C GLU A 187 -14.76 -8.18 3.15
N ASN A 188 -14.46 -8.38 1.86
CA ASN A 188 -14.79 -7.47 0.77
C ASN A 188 -14.23 -6.05 0.98
N LEU A 189 -12.94 -5.97 1.33
CA LEU A 189 -12.26 -4.70 1.56
C LEU A 189 -11.30 -4.37 0.41
N PRO A 190 -11.39 -3.17 -0.18
CA PRO A 190 -10.43 -2.70 -1.17
C PRO A 190 -9.12 -2.28 -0.47
N VAL A 191 -8.21 -3.25 -0.37
CA VAL A 191 -6.84 -3.01 0.13
C VAL A 191 -5.87 -3.04 -1.04
N ILE A 192 -5.14 -1.95 -1.24
CA ILE A 192 -4.09 -1.81 -2.25
C ILE A 192 -2.78 -2.29 -1.62
N CYS A 193 -2.41 -3.55 -1.91
CA CYS A 193 -1.17 -4.15 -1.42
C CYS A 193 -0.04 -3.89 -2.42
N ILE A 194 0.91 -3.05 -2.04
CA ILE A 194 2.08 -2.70 -2.87
C ILE A 194 3.30 -3.45 -2.35
N VAL A 195 4.06 -4.03 -3.26
CA VAL A 195 5.30 -4.75 -2.94
C VAL A 195 6.43 -4.19 -3.80
N GLY A 196 7.53 -3.78 -3.17
CA GLY A 196 8.76 -3.49 -3.90
C GLY A 196 9.28 -4.79 -4.52
N GLY A 197 9.50 -4.82 -5.82
CA GLY A 197 9.90 -5.99 -6.59
C GLY A 197 11.37 -5.97 -7.04
N PRO A 198 11.85 -7.09 -7.62
CA PRO A 198 13.18 -7.19 -8.21
C PRO A 198 13.51 -6.07 -9.20
N ASN A 199 14.80 -5.86 -9.48
CA ASN A 199 15.18 -4.94 -10.54
C ASN A 199 14.60 -5.42 -11.89
N SER A 200 14.08 -4.51 -12.70
CA SER A 200 13.49 -4.85 -14.01
C SER A 200 14.48 -5.59 -14.92
N ASN A 201 15.78 -5.35 -14.77
CA ASN A 201 16.85 -6.01 -15.54
C ASN A 201 17.16 -7.45 -15.10
N ASP A 202 16.66 -7.89 -13.93
CA ASP A 202 16.90 -9.25 -13.45
C ASP A 202 15.89 -10.26 -14.02
N TYR A 203 14.72 -9.80 -14.48
CA TYR A 203 13.73 -10.65 -15.14
C TYR A 203 14.29 -11.29 -16.41
N GLY A 204 14.03 -12.58 -16.60
CA GLY A 204 14.55 -13.34 -17.76
C GLY A 204 16.04 -13.72 -17.65
N THR A 205 16.69 -13.40 -16.54
CA THR A 205 18.07 -13.82 -16.26
C THR A 205 18.10 -15.04 -15.31
N ASN A 206 19.26 -15.68 -15.16
CA ASN A 206 19.48 -16.75 -14.19
C ASN A 206 19.95 -16.22 -12.82
N ARG A 207 19.72 -14.95 -12.50
CA ARG A 207 20.15 -14.36 -11.23
C ARG A 207 19.29 -14.88 -10.08
N VAL A 208 19.98 -15.25 -9.01
CA VAL A 208 19.37 -15.55 -7.71
C VAL A 208 19.55 -14.32 -6.84
N LEU A 209 18.43 -13.77 -6.36
CA LEU A 209 18.42 -12.56 -5.54
C LEU A 209 18.28 -12.94 -4.07
N HIS A 210 18.81 -12.08 -3.20
CA HIS A 210 18.45 -12.12 -1.79
C HIS A 210 16.94 -11.91 -1.64
N HIS A 211 16.37 -12.45 -0.56
CA HIS A 211 14.93 -12.60 -0.33
C HIS A 211 14.21 -13.65 -1.19
N THR A 212 14.84 -14.34 -2.15
CA THR A 212 14.22 -15.50 -2.81
C THR A 212 14.64 -16.83 -2.16
N ILE A 213 13.98 -17.93 -2.53
CA ILE A 213 14.30 -19.28 -2.07
C ILE A 213 15.51 -19.92 -2.76
N GLY A 214 16.36 -19.12 -3.42
CA GLY A 214 17.54 -19.63 -4.13
C GLY A 214 17.28 -20.05 -5.58
N LEU A 215 16.11 -19.69 -6.14
CA LEU A 215 15.73 -19.99 -7.53
C LEU A 215 15.57 -18.68 -8.34
N PRO A 216 15.90 -18.68 -9.64
CA PRO A 216 15.66 -17.56 -10.56
C PRO A 216 14.19 -17.52 -11.02
N ASP A 217 13.24 -17.68 -10.08
CA ASP A 217 11.80 -17.56 -10.32
C ASP A 217 11.20 -16.51 -9.39
N PHE A 218 10.98 -15.32 -9.92
CA PHE A 218 10.39 -14.17 -9.21
C PHE A 218 8.86 -14.17 -9.23
N SER A 219 8.22 -15.14 -9.89
CA SER A 219 6.75 -15.23 -9.95
C SER A 219 6.15 -16.00 -8.77
N GLN A 220 6.98 -16.55 -7.88
CA GLN A 220 6.53 -17.31 -6.70
C GLN A 220 5.60 -16.51 -5.80
N GLU A 221 6.00 -15.30 -5.42
CA GLU A 221 5.17 -14.41 -4.60
C GLU A 221 3.85 -14.10 -5.32
N LEU A 222 3.91 -13.70 -6.59
CA LEU A 222 2.73 -13.41 -7.41
C LEU A 222 1.72 -14.57 -7.38
N ARG A 223 2.18 -15.82 -7.54
CA ARG A 223 1.30 -17.01 -7.52
C ARG A 223 0.57 -17.17 -6.20
N CYS A 224 1.16 -16.76 -5.07
CA CYS A 224 0.49 -16.80 -3.78
C CYS A 224 -0.64 -15.77 -3.66
N PHE A 225 -0.52 -14.62 -4.33
CA PHE A 225 -1.54 -13.57 -4.30
C PHE A 225 -2.72 -13.81 -5.26
N GLN A 226 -2.52 -14.59 -6.33
CA GLN A 226 -3.53 -14.83 -7.38
C GLN A 226 -4.89 -15.30 -6.86
N THR A 227 -4.92 -16.08 -5.79
CA THR A 227 -6.17 -16.65 -5.24
C THR A 227 -6.81 -15.78 -4.16
N VAL A 228 -6.13 -14.72 -3.72
CA VAL A 228 -6.56 -13.86 -2.60
C VAL A 228 -6.60 -12.38 -2.96
N THR A 229 -6.54 -12.06 -4.26
CA THR A 229 -6.70 -10.69 -4.79
C THR A 229 -7.51 -10.72 -6.08
N CYS A 230 -8.23 -9.64 -6.39
CA CYS A 230 -9.02 -9.57 -7.63
C CYS A 230 -8.20 -9.19 -8.87
N PHE A 231 -7.07 -8.51 -8.67
CA PHE A 231 -6.16 -8.12 -9.74
C PHE A 231 -4.71 -8.13 -9.23
N GLN A 232 -3.78 -8.46 -10.11
CA GLN A 232 -2.35 -8.46 -9.83
C GLN A 232 -1.61 -7.71 -10.93
N ALA A 233 -0.97 -6.59 -10.58
CA ALA A 233 -0.10 -5.83 -11.45
C ALA A 233 1.38 -6.17 -11.14
N VAL A 234 2.18 -6.41 -12.18
CA VAL A 234 3.64 -6.51 -12.06
C VAL A 234 4.25 -5.44 -12.96
N VAL A 235 4.67 -4.33 -12.35
CA VAL A 235 5.20 -3.15 -13.03
C VAL A 235 6.72 -3.30 -13.16
N ASN A 236 7.16 -3.84 -14.29
CA ASN A 236 8.57 -3.99 -14.66
C ASN A 236 8.96 -3.24 -15.94
N ASN A 237 8.00 -2.58 -16.59
CA ASN A 237 8.17 -1.65 -17.71
C ASN A 237 7.42 -0.34 -17.38
N LEU A 238 7.93 0.81 -17.85
CA LEU A 238 7.34 2.13 -17.65
C LEU A 238 6.26 2.47 -18.69
N ASP A 239 6.29 1.86 -19.87
CA ASP A 239 5.35 2.14 -20.96
C ASP A 239 3.90 1.85 -20.54
N ASP A 240 3.68 0.74 -19.84
CA ASP A 240 2.37 0.23 -19.40
C ASP A 240 2.10 0.44 -17.90
N ALA A 241 3.07 0.96 -17.14
CA ALA A 241 2.99 1.11 -15.69
C ALA A 241 1.74 1.89 -15.21
N HIS A 242 1.43 3.00 -15.87
CA HIS A 242 0.27 3.84 -15.53
C HIS A 242 -1.04 3.07 -15.69
N GLU A 243 -1.24 2.40 -16.82
CA GLU A 243 -2.43 1.61 -17.11
C GLU A 243 -2.58 0.44 -16.13
N LEU A 244 -1.48 -0.24 -15.79
CA LEU A 244 -1.49 -1.34 -14.83
C LEU A 244 -1.87 -0.87 -13.42
N ILE A 245 -1.33 0.25 -12.96
CA ILE A 245 -1.65 0.83 -11.64
C ILE A 245 -3.11 1.27 -11.61
N ASP A 246 -3.56 2.00 -12.62
CA ASP A 246 -4.92 2.51 -12.69
C ASP A 246 -5.95 1.37 -12.76
N THR A 247 -5.65 0.34 -13.56
CA THR A 247 -6.50 -0.85 -13.65
C THR A 247 -6.56 -1.58 -12.31
N ALA A 248 -5.42 -1.76 -11.62
CA ALA A 248 -5.40 -2.40 -10.31
C ALA A 248 -6.24 -1.62 -9.30
N ILE A 249 -6.01 -0.32 -9.16
CA ILE A 249 -6.71 0.52 -8.19
C ILE A 249 -8.22 0.58 -8.50
N SER A 250 -8.58 0.80 -9.76
CA SER A 250 -9.98 0.84 -10.20
C SER A 250 -10.70 -0.50 -9.94
N THR A 251 -10.03 -1.62 -10.22
CA THR A 251 -10.58 -2.97 -9.98
C THR A 251 -10.76 -3.24 -8.49
N ALA A 252 -9.81 -2.81 -7.64
CA ALA A 252 -9.92 -2.95 -6.18
C ALA A 252 -11.21 -2.29 -5.66
N LEU A 253 -11.44 -1.04 -6.06
CA LEU A 253 -12.60 -0.25 -5.64
C LEU A 253 -13.90 -0.82 -6.21
N LYS A 254 -13.92 -1.14 -7.51
CA LYS A 254 -15.10 -1.66 -8.20
C LYS A 254 -15.57 -2.98 -7.61
N GLU A 255 -14.64 -3.89 -7.32
CA GLU A 255 -14.97 -5.22 -6.80
C GLU A 255 -15.05 -5.24 -5.27
N SER A 256 -14.62 -4.18 -4.59
CA SER A 256 -14.42 -4.16 -3.15
C SER A 256 -13.57 -5.35 -2.70
N LYS A 257 -12.44 -5.55 -3.37
CA LYS A 257 -11.51 -6.65 -3.14
C LYS A 257 -10.07 -6.13 -3.14
N PRO A 258 -9.14 -6.81 -2.45
CA PRO A 258 -7.76 -6.38 -2.45
C PRO A 258 -7.07 -6.66 -3.79
N VAL A 259 -6.06 -5.85 -4.09
CA VAL A 259 -5.19 -5.99 -5.27
C VAL A 259 -3.74 -6.06 -4.86
N TYR A 260 -2.94 -6.70 -5.71
CA TYR A 260 -1.49 -6.79 -5.56
C TYR A 260 -0.82 -5.94 -6.65
N ILE A 261 0.13 -5.09 -6.28
CA ILE A 261 0.92 -4.29 -7.20
C ILE A 261 2.40 -4.48 -6.85
N SER A 262 3.15 -5.17 -7.71
CA SER A 262 4.61 -5.27 -7.61
C SER A 262 5.27 -4.18 -8.44
N ILE A 263 6.23 -3.45 -7.89
CA ILE A 263 6.95 -2.38 -8.60
C ILE A 263 8.44 -2.64 -8.53
N SER A 264 9.08 -2.84 -9.69
CA SER A 264 10.52 -3.05 -9.76
C SER A 264 11.31 -1.90 -9.14
N CYS A 265 12.22 -2.21 -8.22
CA CYS A 265 12.86 -1.23 -7.32
C CYS A 265 13.64 -0.09 -8.02
N ASN A 266 14.04 -0.28 -9.27
CA ASN A 266 14.80 0.70 -10.07
C ASN A 266 13.93 1.66 -10.88
N LEU A 267 12.60 1.47 -10.92
CA LEU A 267 11.69 2.27 -11.73
C LEU A 267 11.08 3.51 -11.05
N PRO A 268 10.82 3.56 -9.72
CA PRO A 268 10.04 4.64 -9.09
C PRO A 268 10.54 6.06 -9.39
N ALA A 269 11.86 6.24 -9.51
CA ALA A 269 12.50 7.54 -9.71
C ALA A 269 12.77 7.89 -11.19
N ILE A 270 12.47 7.00 -12.14
CA ILE A 270 12.72 7.26 -13.56
C ILE A 270 11.57 8.12 -14.12
N PRO A 271 11.84 9.32 -14.66
CA PRO A 271 10.82 10.11 -15.34
C PRO A 271 10.33 9.42 -16.62
N HIS A 272 9.03 9.47 -16.89
CA HIS A 272 8.46 8.92 -18.11
C HIS A 272 7.30 9.76 -18.64
N PRO A 273 7.17 9.97 -19.97
CA PRO A 273 6.10 10.79 -20.55
C PRO A 273 4.69 10.36 -20.16
N THR A 274 4.45 9.07 -19.93
CA THR A 274 3.14 8.53 -19.52
C THR A 274 2.65 9.06 -18.16
N PHE A 275 3.53 9.61 -17.33
CA PHE A 275 3.18 10.21 -16.04
C PHE A 275 3.03 11.74 -16.08
N SER A 276 3.14 12.36 -17.28
CA SER A 276 3.09 13.82 -17.44
C SER A 276 1.67 14.38 -17.42
N SER A 277 0.68 13.55 -17.72
CA SER A 277 -0.73 13.90 -17.63
C SER A 277 -1.26 13.65 -16.22
N GLU A 278 -2.24 14.44 -15.81
CA GLU A 278 -3.02 14.07 -14.64
C GLU A 278 -3.57 12.65 -14.82
N PRO A 279 -3.49 11.79 -13.80
CA PRO A 279 -3.99 10.44 -13.91
C PRO A 279 -5.51 10.46 -14.14
N VAL A 280 -5.99 9.62 -15.06
CA VAL A 280 -7.40 9.57 -15.51
C VAL A 280 -8.32 8.99 -14.44
#